data_AF-A0A1C3JAK6-F1
#
_entry.id   AF-A0A1C3JAK6-F1
#
_cell.length_a   1.000
_cell.length_b   1.000
_cell.length_c   1.000
_cell.angle_alpha   90.00
_cell.angle_beta   90.00
_cell.angle_gamma   90.00
#
_symmetry.space_group_name_H-M   'P 1'
#
loop_
_entity.id
_entity.type
_entity.pdbx_description
1 polymer ?
#
loop_
_entity_poly.entity_id
_entity_poly.type
_entity_poly.pdbx_seq_one_letter_code
_entity_poly.pdbx_strand_id
1 'polypeptide(L)' 'MQHDNNMYAYVYAGNDGTENTLIATIDNQEKPLISSCVDEIKRMSCLAIDLAAKHDLKVKLVKYQREQEIDFGLFVK' A
#
# COMPACT_ATOMS: atom_id res chain seq x y z
N MET A 1 -24.27 -11.38 0.45
CA MET A 1 -22.91 -11.94 0.36
C MET A 1 -22.01 -11.01 1.15
N GLN A 2 -21.20 -11.51 2.10
CA GLN A 2 -20.25 -10.67 2.82
C GLN A 2 -19.23 -10.12 1.82
N HIS A 3 -19.23 -8.81 1.58
CA HIS A 3 -18.14 -8.15 0.88
C HIS A 3 -16.96 -8.11 1.82
N ASP A 4 -16.01 -9.01 1.60
CA ASP A 4 -14.71 -8.99 2.25
C ASP A 4 -13.95 -7.75 1.71
N ASN A 5 -14.23 -6.57 2.27
CA ASN A 5 -13.63 -5.28 1.88
C ASN A 5 -12.19 -5.16 2.40
N ASN A 6 -11.44 -6.26 2.41
CA ASN A 6 -10.04 -6.27 2.83
C ASN A 6 -9.21 -5.65 1.72
N MET A 7 -8.81 -4.41 1.92
CA MET A 7 -7.88 -3.72 1.05
C MET A 7 -6.46 -4.13 1.42
N TYR A 8 -5.58 -4.29 0.43
CA TYR A 8 -4.18 -4.64 0.65
C TYR A 8 -3.29 -3.66 -0.10
N ALA A 9 -2.16 -3.32 0.51
CA ALA A 9 -1.18 -2.41 -0.07
C ALA A 9 0.23 -3.02 -0.04
N TYR A 10 1.01 -2.79 -1.08
CA TYR A 10 2.46 -2.99 -1.01
C TYR A 10 3.09 -1.78 -0.33
N VAL A 11 3.91 -2.02 0.69
CA VAL A 11 4.61 -0.95 1.42
C VAL A 11 6.10 -1.25 1.54
N TYR A 12 6.91 -0.21 1.66
CA TYR A 12 8.35 -0.28 1.92
C TYR A 12 8.70 0.58 3.14
N ALA A 13 9.80 0.25 3.81
CA ALA A 13 10.32 1.08 4.90
C ALA A 13 11.20 2.20 4.33
N GLY A 14 10.90 3.44 4.69
CA GLY A 14 11.76 4.59 4.44
C GLY A 14 13.01 4.55 5.33
N ASN A 15 13.96 5.45 5.06
CA ASN A 15 15.23 5.55 5.80
C ASN A 15 15.03 5.89 7.29
N ASP A 16 13.90 6.50 7.63
CA ASP A 16 13.46 6.85 8.97
C ASP A 16 12.66 5.72 9.67
N GLY A 17 12.46 4.59 8.99
CA GLY A 17 11.63 3.49 9.47
C GLY A 17 10.13 3.64 9.18
N THR A 18 9.71 4.74 8.57
CA THR A 18 8.30 4.98 8.23
C THR A 18 7.84 4.04 7.11
N GLU A 19 6.67 3.42 7.25
CA GLU A 19 6.09 2.57 6.22
C GLU A 19 5.36 3.41 5.18
N ASN A 20 5.83 3.33 3.93
CA ASN A 20 5.29 4.08 2.81
C ASN A 20 4.63 3.15 1.81
N THR A 21 3.50 3.56 1.25
CA THR A 21 2.85 2.79 0.16
C THR A 21 3.69 2.88 -1.10
N LEU A 22 3.92 1.73 -1.75
CA LEU A 22 4.67 1.65 -2.98
C LEU A 22 3.84 2.25 -4.13
N ILE A 23 4.44 3.19 -4.85
CA ILE A 23 3.83 3.90 -5.99
C ILE A 23 4.45 3.37 -7.28
N ALA A 24 3.60 3.04 -8.26
CA ALA A 24 4.02 2.63 -9.59
C ALA A 24 3.42 3.57 -10.65
N THR A 25 4.13 3.77 -11.75
CA THR A 25 3.58 4.46 -12.92
C THR A 25 2.82 3.45 -13.79
N ILE A 26 1.50 3.59 -13.88
CA ILE A 26 0.60 2.75 -14.68
C ILE A 26 -0.20 3.69 -15.59
N ASP A 27 -0.14 3.47 -16.90
CA ASP A 27 -0.77 4.33 -17.91
C ASP A 27 -0.36 5.82 -17.79
N ASN A 28 0.94 6.07 -17.60
CA ASN A 28 1.52 7.41 -17.36
C ASN A 28 0.98 8.15 -16.12
N GLN A 29 0.35 7.42 -15.20
CA GLN A 29 -0.13 7.98 -13.94
C GLN A 29 0.53 7.26 -12.76
N GLU A 30 1.00 8.03 -11.78
CA GLU A 30 1.46 7.49 -10.51
C GLU A 30 0.26 6.98 -9.71
N LYS A 31 0.26 5.68 -9.41
CA LYS A 31 -0.81 5.03 -8.66
C LYS A 31 -0.21 4.23 -7.51
N PRO A 32 -0.78 4.30 -6.30
CA PRO A 32 -0.40 3.41 -5.22
C PRO A 32 -0.76 1.97 -5.57
N LEU A 33 0.12 1.02 -5.24
CA LEU A 33 -0.15 -0.40 -5.39
C LEU A 33 -1.04 -0.90 -4.26
N ILE A 34 -2.32 -0.54 -4.34
CA ILE A 34 -3.37 -0.86 -3.38
C ILE A 34 -4.58 -1.44 -4.12
N SER A 35 -5.10 -2.57 -3.64
CA SER A 35 -6.34 -3.15 -4.19
C SER A 35 -7.00 -4.07 -3.16
N SER A 36 -8.32 -4.22 -3.29
CA SER A 36 -9.10 -5.26 -2.61
C SER A 36 -9.35 -6.50 -3.50
N CYS A 37 -8.96 -6.45 -4.78
CA CYS A 37 -9.14 -7.53 -5.73
C CYS A 37 -7.89 -8.44 -5.77
N VAL A 38 -8.08 -9.73 -5.45
CA VAL A 38 -6.98 -10.72 -5.38
C VAL A 38 -6.22 -10.83 -6.71
N ASP A 39 -6.92 -10.80 -7.84
CA ASP A 39 -6.27 -10.92 -9.15
C ASP A 39 -5.50 -9.66 -9.56
N GLU A 40 -5.90 -8.50 -9.05
CA GLU A 40 -5.11 -7.27 -9.20
C GLU A 40 -3.88 -7.31 -8.30
N ILE A 41 -4.01 -7.77 -7.04
CA ILE A 41 -2.88 -7.94 -6.11
C ILE A 41 -1.79 -8.84 -6.71
N LYS A 42 -2.19 -9.98 -7.30
CA LYS A 42 -1.26 -10.88 -8.00
C LYS A 42 -0.56 -10.18 -9.17
N ARG A 43 -1.27 -9.38 -9.96
CA ARG A 43 -0.68 -8.63 -11.08
C ARG A 43 0.27 -7.53 -10.61
N MET A 44 -0.09 -6.82 -9.53
CA MET A 44 0.76 -5.82 -8.91
C MET A 44 2.02 -6.41 -8.26
N SER A 45 2.02 -7.70 -7.92
CA SER A 45 3.19 -8.38 -7.33
C SER A 45 4.43 -8.25 -8.22
N CYS A 46 4.29 -8.41 -9.54
CA CYS A 46 5.40 -8.28 -10.47
C CYS A 46 5.96 -6.85 -10.46
N LEU A 47 5.08 -5.84 -10.54
CA LEU A 47 5.48 -4.43 -10.48
C LEU A 47 6.18 -4.10 -9.15
N ALA A 48 5.66 -4.63 -8.04
CA ALA A 48 6.25 -4.42 -6.73
C ALA A 48 7.66 -5.02 -6.63
N ILE A 49 7.88 -6.20 -7.20
CA ILE A 49 9.20 -6.86 -7.25
C ILE A 49 10.16 -6.07 -8.13
N ASP A 50 9.73 -5.63 -9.32
CA ASP A 50 10.58 -4.88 -10.24
C ASP A 50 11.01 -3.54 -9.62
N LEU A 51 10.08 -2.83 -8.96
CA LEU A 51 10.38 -1.60 -8.25
C LEU A 51 11.30 -1.84 -7.04
N ALA A 52 11.07 -2.92 -6.30
CA ALA A 52 11.92 -3.32 -5.18
C ALA A 52 13.37 -3.55 -5.64
N ALA A 53 13.56 -4.31 -6.72
CA ALA A 53 14.88 -4.59 -7.26
C ALA A 53 15.56 -3.33 -7.82
N LYS A 54 14.82 -2.48 -8.53
CA LYS A 54 15.35 -1.26 -9.16
C LYS A 54 15.82 -0.23 -8.13
N HIS A 55 15.13 -0.13 -7.01
CA HIS A 55 15.37 0.88 -5.98
C HIS A 55 16.01 0.32 -4.70
N ASP A 56 16.44 -0.94 -4.72
CA ASP A 56 16.98 -1.67 -3.55
C ASP A 56 16.08 -1.60 -2.31
N LEU A 57 14.76 -1.74 -2.52
CA LEU A 57 13.76 -1.65 -1.47
C LEU A 57 13.37 -3.05 -0.96
N LYS A 58 13.12 -3.14 0.34
CA LYS A 58 12.38 -4.28 0.93
C LYS A 58 10.90 -3.94 0.97
N VAL A 59 10.11 -4.72 0.24
CA VAL A 59 8.66 -4.50 0.11
C VAL A 59 7.89 -5.63 0.81
N LYS A 60 6.75 -5.29 1.43
CA LYS A 60 5.81 -6.24 2.04
C LYS A 60 4.38 -5.95 1.61
N LEU A 61 3.54 -6.98 1.57
CA LEU A 61 2.10 -6.85 1.38
C LEU A 61 1.43 -6.78 2.75
N VAL A 62 0.68 -5.71 3.00
CA VAL A 62 -0.04 -5.51 4.27
C VAL A 62 -1.54 -5.40 4.03
N LYS A 63 -2.32 -5.90 4.99
CA LYS A 63 -3.77 -5.66 5.03
C LYS A 63 -4.00 -4.21 5.48
N TYR A 64 -4.54 -3.39 4.58
CA TYR A 64 -4.92 -2.01 4.83
C TYR A 64 -6.31 -1.99 5.49
N GLN A 65 -6.35 -1.75 6.81
CA GLN A 65 -7.60 -1.51 7.52
C GLN A 65 -7.94 -0.02 7.44
N ARG A 66 -9.08 0.32 6.84
CA ARG A 66 -9.41 1.68 6.42
C ARG A 66 -9.84 2.63 7.55
N GLU A 67 -9.92 2.21 8.81
CA GLU A 67 -10.55 3.04 9.85
C GLU A 67 -9.78 2.99 11.19
N GLN A 68 -8.74 3.80 11.31
CA GLN A 68 -8.46 4.50 12.56
C GLN A 68 -8.46 5.99 12.25
N GLU A 69 -9.65 6.57 12.16
CA GLU A 69 -9.80 8.02 12.21
C GLU A 69 -9.54 8.45 13.65
N ILE A 70 -8.40 9.10 13.88
CA ILE A 70 -8.08 9.69 15.18
C ILE A 70 -8.49 11.15 15.10
N ASP A 71 -9.59 11.49 15.78
CA ASP A 71 -10.00 12.88 15.97
C ASP A 71 -9.09 13.55 17.02
N PHE A 72 -8.10 14.31 16.52
CA PHE A 72 -7.19 15.07 17.38
C PHE A 72 -7.87 16.27 18.06
N GLY A 73 -9.08 16.67 17.65
CA GLY A 73 -9.87 17.71 18.31
C GLY A 73 -10.26 17.35 19.75
N LEU A 74 -10.26 16.07 20.10
CA LEU A 74 -10.48 15.58 21.48
C LEU A 74 -9.25 15.72 22.39
N PHE A 75 -8.06 15.96 21.82
CA PHE A 75 -6.80 16.05 22.57
C PHE A 75 -6.37 17.51 22.84
N VAL A 76 -7.05 18.49 22.28
CA VAL A 76 -6.82 19.93 22.54
C VAL A 76 -7.91 20.42 23.50
N LYS A 77 -7.53 20.75 24.74
CA LYS A 77 -8.37 21.51 25.69
C LYS A 77 -8.04 22.98 25.64
#